data_AF-A0A1Q3C9F9-F1
#
_entry.id   AF-A0A1Q3C9F9-F1
#
_cell.length_a   1.000
_cell.length_b   1.000
_cell.length_c   1.000
_cell.angle_alpha   90.00
_cell.angle_beta   90.00
_cell.angle_gamma   90.00
#
_symmetry.space_group_name_H-M   'P 1'
#
loop_
_entity.id
_entity.type
_entity.pdbx_description
1 polymer ?
#
loop_
_entity_poly.entity_id
_entity_poly.type
_entity_poly.pdbx_seq_one_letter_code
_entity_poly.pdbx_strand_id
1 'polypeptide(L)'
;MHEFTMHEALVASLNQVRMKSNGKSIHIVNEMPEEIMAKTLFGDSIRLQQVIADFLLVCINFTPNGGLLSLASCLSKDNIGKSIHLAHLDLRISYVGGGVPEALLNQMFGSDEDATDEGLSLLISRKLLKLMNGDVQYLREAARSTFIISVELAAAIKSLT
;
A
#
# COMPACT_ATOMS: atom_id res chain seq x y z
N MET A 1 -3.26 19.69 -1.88
CA MET A 1 -2.21 18.90 -1.22
C MET A 1 -2.47 19.01 0.27
N HIS A 2 -2.77 17.89 0.93
CA HIS A 2 -3.08 17.85 2.36
C HIS A 2 -1.89 17.30 3.13
N GLU A 3 -1.67 17.86 4.32
CA GLU A 3 -0.75 17.32 5.30
C GLU A 3 -1.38 16.10 5.98
N PHE A 4 -0.60 15.04 6.15
CA PHE A 4 -1.01 13.84 6.88
C PHE A 4 0.23 13.08 7.37
N THR A 5 0.02 12.18 8.32
CA THR A 5 1.04 11.21 8.74
C THR A 5 0.83 9.86 8.08
N MET A 6 1.91 9.10 7.87
CA MET A 6 1.77 7.73 7.37
C MET A 6 0.90 6.87 8.29
N HIS A 7 0.97 7.11 9.61
CA HIS A 7 0.10 6.48 10.60
C HIS A 7 -1.39 6.72 10.32
N GLU A 8 -1.82 7.96 10.07
CA GLU A 8 -3.22 8.27 9.79
C GLU A 8 -3.71 7.57 8.51
N ALA A 9 -2.90 7.59 7.45
CA ALA A 9 -3.24 6.89 6.20
C ALA A 9 -3.38 5.39 6.42
N LEU A 10 -2.42 4.76 7.10
CA LEU A 10 -2.44 3.32 7.35
C LEU A 10 -3.62 2.90 8.23
N VAL A 11 -3.88 3.62 9.32
CA VAL A 11 -5.00 3.32 10.23
C VAL A 11 -6.34 3.44 9.53
N ALA A 12 -6.52 4.47 8.69
CA ALA A 12 -7.73 4.63 7.90
C ALA A 12 -7.94 3.43 6.96
N SER A 13 -6.91 3.01 6.23
CA SER A 13 -6.99 1.85 5.33
C SER A 13 -7.22 0.53 6.07
N LEU A 14 -6.59 0.33 7.22
CA LEU A 14 -6.80 -0.86 8.06
C LEU A 14 -8.24 -0.95 8.59
N ASN A 15 -8.83 0.19 8.97
CA ASN A 15 -10.22 0.24 9.42
C ASN A 15 -11.20 -0.15 8.29
N GLN A 16 -10.92 0.24 7.05
CA GLN A 16 -11.77 -0.11 5.89
C GLN A 16 -11.82 -1.63 5.65
N VAL A 17 -10.73 -2.36 5.91
CA VAL A 17 -10.65 -3.81 5.71
C VAL A 17 -10.92 -4.64 6.98
N ARG A 18 -11.25 -3.97 8.10
CA ARG A 18 -11.35 -4.61 9.42
C ARG A 18 -12.41 -5.69 9.52
N MET A 19 -13.59 -5.48 8.93
CA MET A 19 -14.65 -6.49 8.97
C MET A 19 -14.24 -7.77 8.24
N LYS A 20 -13.59 -7.63 7.08
CA LYS A 20 -13.16 -8.78 6.25
C LYS A 20 -12.01 -9.54 6.90
N SER A 21 -11.00 -8.83 7.42
CA SER A 21 -9.88 -9.43 8.14
C SER A 21 -10.35 -10.16 9.40
N ASN A 22 -11.23 -9.57 10.20
CA ASN A 22 -11.84 -10.23 11.37
C ASN A 22 -12.64 -11.48 10.97
N GLY A 23 -13.46 -11.39 9.92
CA GLY A 23 -14.26 -12.53 9.45
C GLY A 23 -13.42 -13.73 9.02
N LYS A 24 -12.20 -13.49 8.52
CA LYS A 24 -11.22 -14.53 8.16
C LYS A 24 -10.21 -14.82 9.29
N SER A 25 -10.30 -14.15 10.43
CA SER A 25 -9.33 -14.23 11.53
C SER A 25 -7.88 -13.97 11.07
N ILE A 26 -7.68 -13.01 10.18
CA ILE A 26 -6.34 -12.66 9.68
C ILE A 26 -5.61 -11.84 10.75
N HIS A 27 -4.39 -12.26 11.09
CA HIS A 27 -3.48 -11.50 11.92
C HIS A 27 -2.71 -10.50 11.04
N ILE A 28 -2.88 -9.21 11.28
CA ILE A 28 -2.15 -8.15 10.58
C ILE A 28 -1.07 -7.60 11.52
N VAL A 29 0.18 -7.64 11.08
CA VAL A 29 1.34 -7.14 11.83
C VAL A 29 1.92 -5.92 11.12
N ASN A 30 2.11 -4.84 11.85
CA ASN A 30 2.80 -3.66 11.36
C ASN A 30 4.28 -3.71 11.78
N GLU A 31 5.16 -3.86 10.81
CA GLU A 31 6.62 -3.91 10.94
C GLU A 31 7.28 -2.61 10.46
N MET A 32 6.48 -1.58 10.16
CA MET A 32 7.00 -0.28 9.73
C MET A 32 7.71 0.44 10.91
N PRO A 33 8.91 1.01 10.68
CA PRO A 33 9.60 1.82 11.69
C PRO A 33 8.74 2.99 12.19
N GLU A 34 8.80 3.27 13.50
CA GLU A 34 8.07 4.39 14.13
C GLU A 34 8.38 5.73 13.45
N GLU A 35 9.62 5.91 13.01
CA GLU A 35 10.08 7.10 12.29
C GLU A 35 9.36 7.33 10.96
N ILE A 36 8.99 6.26 10.26
CA ILE A 36 8.19 6.34 9.03
C ILE A 36 6.72 6.56 9.39
N MET A 37 6.22 5.86 10.40
CA MET A 37 4.83 6.01 10.87
C MET A 37 4.52 7.45 11.32
N ALA A 38 5.45 8.09 12.03
CA ALA A 38 5.35 9.46 12.50
C ALA A 38 5.72 10.51 11.44
N LYS A 39 6.06 10.10 10.22
CA LYS A 39 6.52 11.02 9.17
C LYS A 39 5.34 11.85 8.65
N THR A 40 5.48 13.17 8.70
CA THR A 40 4.59 14.12 8.02
C THR A 40 4.87 14.13 6.52
N LEU A 41 3.83 13.82 5.76
CA LEU A 41 3.80 13.72 4.30
C LEU A 41 2.77 14.71 3.75
N PHE A 42 2.95 15.10 2.49
CA PHE A 42 2.07 15.99 1.78
C PHE A 42 1.70 15.37 0.44
N GLY A 43 0.39 15.30 0.17
CA GLY A 43 -0.11 14.65 -1.05
C GLY A 43 -1.63 14.58 -1.08
N ASP A 44 -2.14 13.61 -1.81
CA ASP A 44 -3.55 13.19 -1.76
C ASP A 44 -3.67 11.97 -0.85
N SER A 45 -3.90 12.21 0.44
CA SER A 45 -4.02 11.16 1.44
C SER A 45 -5.22 10.25 1.21
N ILE A 46 -6.32 10.77 0.66
CA ILE A 46 -7.53 9.98 0.40
C ILE A 46 -7.26 8.95 -0.71
N ARG A 47 -6.59 9.36 -1.79
CA ARG A 47 -6.21 8.44 -2.87
C ARG A 47 -5.17 7.43 -2.41
N LEU A 48 -4.20 7.83 -1.60
CA LEU A 48 -3.26 6.87 -1.01
C LEU A 48 -3.97 5.86 -0.09
N GLN A 49 -4.89 6.32 0.75
CA GLN A 49 -5.68 5.44 1.63
C GLN A 49 -6.50 4.43 0.83
N GLN A 50 -7.13 4.88 -0.26
CA GLN A 50 -7.87 4.02 -1.19
C GLN A 50 -6.94 2.94 -1.77
N VAL A 51 -5.79 3.33 -2.30
CA VAL A 51 -4.80 2.40 -2.84
C VAL A 51 -4.40 1.35 -1.80
N ILE A 52 -4.02 1.77 -0.60
CA ILE A 52 -3.59 0.85 0.47
C ILE A 52 -4.73 -0.10 0.86
N ALA A 53 -5.96 0.40 0.97
CA ALA A 53 -7.12 -0.41 1.34
C ALA A 53 -7.46 -1.47 0.28
N ASP A 54 -7.40 -1.10 -1.00
CA ASP A 54 -7.66 -2.00 -2.13
C ASP A 54 -6.65 -3.16 -2.15
N PHE A 55 -5.35 -2.87 -2.03
CA PHE A 55 -4.32 -3.91 -1.97
C PHE A 55 -4.41 -4.76 -0.70
N LEU A 56 -4.72 -4.17 0.46
CA LEU A 56 -4.97 -4.91 1.69
C LEU A 56 -6.13 -5.89 1.52
N LEU A 57 -7.24 -5.45 0.89
CA LEU A 57 -8.42 -6.28 0.67
C LEU A 57 -8.09 -7.50 -0.20
N VAL A 58 -7.35 -7.29 -1.29
CA VAL A 58 -6.88 -8.39 -2.16
C VAL A 58 -5.99 -9.35 -1.37
N CYS A 59 -5.02 -8.85 -0.61
CA CYS A 59 -4.17 -9.71 0.24
C CYS A 59 -5.00 -10.53 1.24
N ILE A 60 -5.98 -9.90 1.91
CA ILE A 60 -6.89 -10.58 2.84
C ILE A 60 -7.71 -11.66 2.12
N ASN A 61 -8.20 -11.40 0.90
CA ASN A 61 -8.97 -12.38 0.13
C ASN A 61 -8.16 -13.63 -0.20
N PHE A 62 -6.87 -13.48 -0.52
CA PHE A 62 -5.98 -14.59 -0.89
C PHE A 62 -5.18 -15.19 0.27
N THR A 63 -5.26 -14.61 1.47
CA THR A 63 -4.68 -15.20 2.69
C THR A 63 -5.61 -16.30 3.24
N PRO A 64 -5.13 -17.51 3.59
CA PRO A 64 -5.95 -18.51 4.29
C PRO A 64 -6.55 -17.99 5.60
N ASN A 65 -7.69 -18.54 6.02
CA ASN A 65 -8.30 -18.19 7.31
C ASN A 65 -7.32 -18.48 8.47
N GLY A 66 -7.22 -17.56 9.44
CA GLY A 66 -6.23 -17.65 10.52
C GLY A 66 -4.81 -17.26 10.10
N GLY A 67 -4.60 -16.84 8.85
CA GLY A 67 -3.28 -16.52 8.31
C GLY A 67 -2.70 -15.19 8.79
N LEU A 68 -1.48 -14.91 8.33
CA LEU A 68 -0.70 -13.73 8.67
C LEU A 68 -0.50 -12.81 7.45
N LEU A 69 -0.64 -11.52 7.67
CA LEU A 69 -0.29 -10.44 6.76
C LEU A 69 0.66 -9.48 7.49
N SER A 70 1.79 -9.13 6.88
CA SER A 70 2.74 -8.15 7.42
C SER A 70 2.86 -6.91 6.54
N LEU A 71 3.02 -5.77 7.19
CA LEU A 71 3.18 -4.46 6.58
C LEU A 71 4.56 -3.93 6.92
N ALA A 72 5.38 -3.66 5.91
CA ALA A 72 6.70 -3.08 6.09
C ALA A 72 6.89 -1.91 5.14
N SER A 73 7.76 -0.97 5.48
CA SER A 73 8.03 0.16 4.60
C SER A 73 9.46 0.65 4.68
N CYS A 74 9.93 1.21 3.58
CA CYS A 74 11.16 1.99 3.53
C CYS A 74 10.85 3.38 2.95
N LEU A 75 11.59 4.38 3.42
CA LEU A 75 11.53 5.74 2.88
C LEU A 75 12.93 6.14 2.43
N SER A 76 13.15 6.26 1.12
CA SER A 76 14.37 6.89 0.59
C SER A 76 14.12 8.37 0.34
N LYS A 77 15.17 9.18 0.50
CA LYS A 77 15.10 10.63 0.30
C LYS A 77 15.91 10.99 -0.94
N ASP A 78 15.27 11.69 -1.84
CA ASP A 78 15.97 12.43 -2.89
C ASP A 78 16.15 13.86 -2.39
N ASN A 79 17.40 14.27 -2.18
CA ASN A 79 17.76 15.57 -1.64
C ASN A 79 17.49 16.68 -2.68
N ILE A 80 16.22 17.07 -2.82
CA ILE A 80 15.81 18.21 -3.62
C ILE A 80 15.40 19.33 -2.66
N GLY A 81 16.26 20.33 -2.45
CA GLY A 81 15.91 21.60 -1.78
C GLY A 81 16.11 21.69 -0.26
N LYS A 82 15.74 22.84 0.34
CA LYS A 82 16.06 23.22 1.74
C LYS A 82 14.89 23.10 2.76
N SER A 83 13.65 22.86 2.33
CA SER A 83 12.47 22.90 3.22
C SER A 83 11.49 21.74 3.08
N ILE A 84 11.36 21.15 1.88
CA ILE A 84 10.56 19.97 1.57
C ILE A 84 11.45 19.08 0.71
N HIS A 85 11.49 17.78 1.01
CA HIS A 85 12.16 16.81 0.15
C HIS A 85 11.14 15.90 -0.51
N LEU A 86 11.49 15.45 -1.72
CA LEU A 86 10.80 14.34 -2.36
C LEU A 86 11.22 13.06 -1.65
N ALA A 87 10.25 12.32 -1.16
CA ALA A 87 10.48 11.05 -0.49
C ALA A 87 9.81 9.94 -1.30
N HIS A 88 10.56 8.87 -1.55
CA HIS A 88 10.04 7.67 -2.17
C HIS A 88 9.67 6.69 -1.07
N LEU A 89 8.38 6.44 -0.93
CA LEU A 89 7.84 5.46 0.01
C LEU A 89 7.65 4.13 -0.74
N ASP A 90 8.32 3.10 -0.26
CA ASP A 90 8.05 1.72 -0.65
C ASP A 90 7.28 1.03 0.47
N LEU A 91 6.00 0.75 0.24
CA LEU A 91 5.14 -0.02 1.14
C LEU A 91 5.07 -1.48 0.64
N ARG A 92 5.36 -2.42 1.54
CA ARG A 92 5.29 -3.85 1.29
C ARG A 92 4.14 -4.46 2.08
N ILE A 93 3.25 -5.14 1.36
CA ILE A 93 2.14 -5.90 1.93
C ILE A 93 2.41 -7.37 1.64
N SER A 94 2.88 -8.09 2.64
CA SER A 94 3.26 -9.51 2.52
C SER A 94 2.22 -10.40 3.19
N TYR A 95 1.92 -11.54 2.61
CA TYR A 95 0.95 -12.47 3.19
C TYR A 95 1.28 -13.93 2.87
N VAL A 96 0.84 -14.84 3.74
CA VAL A 96 0.95 -16.28 3.52
C VAL A 96 -0.12 -16.75 2.54
N GLY A 97 0.25 -17.63 1.60
CA GLY A 97 -0.72 -18.23 0.67
C GLY A 97 -0.19 -18.40 -0.77
N GLY A 98 -1.02 -19.00 -1.62
CA GLY A 98 -0.69 -19.33 -3.01
C GLY A 98 -0.64 -18.14 -3.98
N GLY A 99 -0.91 -16.93 -3.48
CA GLY A 99 -0.87 -15.70 -4.25
C GLY A 99 -2.15 -15.38 -5.02
N VAL A 100 -2.12 -14.24 -5.71
CA VAL A 100 -3.23 -13.70 -6.53
C VAL A 100 -3.21 -14.33 -7.92
N PRO A 101 -4.31 -14.93 -8.42
CA PRO A 101 -4.36 -15.53 -9.75
C PRO A 101 -3.81 -14.61 -10.84
N GLU A 102 -3.07 -15.18 -11.80
CA GLU A 102 -2.43 -14.41 -12.87
C GLU A 102 -3.44 -13.61 -13.70
N ALA A 103 -4.62 -14.17 -13.96
CA ALA A 103 -5.70 -13.47 -14.65
C ALA A 103 -6.11 -12.16 -13.94
N LEU A 104 -6.17 -12.17 -12.60
CA LEU A 104 -6.49 -10.98 -11.81
C LEU A 104 -5.32 -9.98 -11.80
N LEU A 105 -4.08 -10.45 -11.75
CA LEU A 105 -2.90 -9.59 -11.90
C LEU A 105 -2.86 -8.93 -13.29
N ASN A 106 -3.20 -9.66 -14.35
CA ASN A 106 -3.24 -9.12 -15.71
C ASN A 106 -4.28 -8.00 -15.84
N GLN A 107 -5.42 -8.10 -15.14
CA GLN A 107 -6.42 -7.02 -15.09
C GLN A 107 -5.84 -5.73 -14.47
N MET A 108 -4.95 -5.81 -13.48
CA MET A 108 -4.27 -4.63 -12.91
C MET A 108 -3.40 -3.87 -13.93
N PHE A 109 -2.93 -4.53 -14.98
CA PHE A 109 -2.11 -3.94 -16.04
C PHE A 109 -2.88 -3.69 -17.35
N GLY A 110 -4.13 -4.15 -17.45
CA GLY A 110 -4.94 -4.13 -18.65
C GLY A 110 -5.86 -2.91 -18.80
N SER A 111 -6.93 -3.08 -19.59
CA SER A 111 -8.01 -2.11 -19.78
C SER A 111 -9.18 -2.39 -18.83
N ASP A 112 -10.10 -1.42 -18.72
CA ASP A 112 -11.30 -1.55 -17.88
C ASP A 112 -12.36 -2.48 -18.50
N GLU A 113 -12.21 -2.84 -19.79
CA GLU A 113 -13.12 -3.73 -20.52
C GLU A 113 -12.98 -5.16 -19.96
N ASP A 114 -14.08 -5.71 -19.44
CA ASP A 114 -14.18 -7.05 -18.83
C ASP A 114 -13.44 -7.27 -17.48
N ALA A 115 -13.04 -6.19 -16.80
CA ALA A 115 -12.46 -6.31 -15.47
C ALA A 115 -13.49 -6.79 -14.44
N THR A 116 -13.09 -7.74 -13.59
CA THR A 116 -13.87 -8.08 -12.39
C THR A 116 -13.87 -6.91 -11.41
N ASP A 117 -14.80 -6.85 -10.45
CA ASP A 117 -14.80 -5.77 -9.44
C ASP A 117 -13.44 -5.66 -8.71
N GLU A 118 -12.82 -6.80 -8.37
CA GLU A 118 -11.48 -6.84 -7.78
C GLU A 118 -10.40 -6.36 -8.75
N GLY A 119 -10.47 -6.77 -10.02
CA GLY A 119 -9.51 -6.35 -11.04
C GLY A 119 -9.60 -4.87 -11.38
N LEU A 120 -10.80 -4.32 -11.42
CA LEU A 120 -11.05 -2.89 -11.62
C LEU A 120 -10.50 -2.07 -10.45
N SER A 121 -10.69 -2.53 -9.21
CA SER A 121 -10.09 -1.90 -8.02
C SER A 121 -8.56 -1.86 -8.10
N LEU A 122 -7.91 -2.98 -8.46
CA LEU A 122 -6.46 -3.03 -8.65
C LEU A 122 -5.99 -2.10 -9.78
N LEU A 123 -6.71 -2.10 -10.90
CA LEU A 123 -6.40 -1.25 -12.06
C LEU A 123 -6.51 0.25 -11.72
N ILE A 124 -7.59 0.66 -11.05
CA ILE A 124 -7.78 2.03 -10.57
C ILE A 124 -6.68 2.39 -9.57
N SER A 125 -6.38 1.51 -8.61
CA SER A 125 -5.32 1.74 -7.63
C SER A 125 -3.94 1.92 -8.29
N ARG A 126 -3.62 1.13 -9.32
CA ARG A 126 -2.39 1.33 -10.10
C ARG A 126 -2.40 2.63 -10.89
N LYS A 127 -3.53 3.01 -11.52
CA LYS A 127 -3.67 4.31 -12.20
C LYS A 127 -3.46 5.48 -11.22
N LEU A 128 -3.99 5.38 -10.00
CA LEU A 128 -3.76 6.36 -8.94
C LEU A 128 -2.28 6.43 -8.54
N LEU A 129 -1.61 5.29 -8.36
CA LEU A 129 -0.18 5.26 -8.10
C LEU A 129 0.62 5.95 -9.21
N LYS A 130 0.27 5.73 -10.48
CA LYS A 130 0.91 6.42 -11.62
C LYS A 130 0.75 7.94 -11.56
N LEU A 131 -0.40 8.45 -11.11
CA LEU A 131 -0.62 9.89 -10.89
C LEU A 131 0.20 10.44 -9.71
N MET A 132 0.65 9.57 -8.81
CA MET A 132 1.50 9.90 -7.67
C MET A 132 2.98 9.53 -7.94
N ASN A 133 3.39 9.48 -9.22
CA ASN A 133 4.71 9.06 -9.69
C ASN A 133 5.20 7.71 -9.12
N GLY A 134 4.26 6.84 -8.81
CA GLY A 134 4.48 5.53 -8.23
C GLY A 134 4.21 4.39 -9.21
N ASP A 135 4.37 3.17 -8.71
CA ASP A 135 3.87 1.95 -9.35
C ASP A 135 3.66 0.85 -8.32
N VAL A 136 3.23 -0.31 -8.80
CA VAL A 136 3.13 -1.53 -7.99
C VAL A 136 3.86 -2.69 -8.67
N GLN A 137 4.52 -3.50 -7.86
CA GLN A 137 5.10 -4.78 -8.25
C GLN A 137 4.48 -5.90 -7.42
N TYR A 138 4.44 -7.09 -7.99
CA TYR A 138 3.97 -8.29 -7.31
C TYR A 138 5.04 -9.37 -7.34
N LEU A 139 5.41 -9.87 -6.16
CA LEU A 139 6.37 -10.94 -5.98
C LEU A 139 5.68 -12.15 -5.38
N ARG A 140 5.81 -13.32 -6.02
CA ARG A 140 5.36 -14.60 -5.50
C ARG A 140 6.55 -15.49 -5.20
N GLU A 141 6.62 -15.94 -3.96
CA GLU A 141 7.58 -16.94 -3.45
C GLU A 141 6.82 -18.22 -3.03
N ALA A 142 7.56 -19.28 -2.68
CA ALA A 142 6.97 -20.61 -2.42
C ALA A 142 5.88 -20.63 -1.34
N ALA A 143 5.98 -19.79 -0.31
CA ALA A 143 5.04 -19.74 0.82
C ALA A 143 4.48 -18.34 1.12
N ARG A 144 4.91 -17.33 0.37
CA ARG A 144 4.63 -15.93 0.64
C ARG A 144 4.43 -15.17 -0.66
N SER A 145 3.51 -14.25 -0.64
CA SER A 145 3.29 -13.30 -1.74
C SER A 145 3.37 -11.88 -1.20
N THR A 146 3.86 -10.95 -2.03
CA THR A 146 4.10 -9.57 -1.62
C THR A 146 3.69 -8.61 -2.72
N PHE A 147 2.86 -7.62 -2.39
CA PHE A 147 2.75 -6.39 -3.19
C PHE A 147 3.77 -5.38 -2.68
N ILE A 148 4.49 -4.76 -3.62
CA ILE A 148 5.44 -3.67 -3.36
C ILE A 148 4.89 -2.44 -4.06
N ILE A 149 4.37 -1.50 -3.28
CA ILE A 149 3.77 -0.26 -3.75
C ILE A 149 4.81 0.85 -3.55
N SER A 150 5.21 1.50 -4.64
CA SER A 150 6.07 2.68 -4.59
C SER A 150 5.25 3.93 -4.86
N VAL A 151 5.56 5.02 -4.15
CA VAL A 151 4.92 6.32 -4.34
C VAL A 151 5.87 7.46 -4.00
N GLU A 152 5.79 8.55 -4.76
CA GLU A 152 6.50 9.79 -4.45
C GLU A 152 5.61 10.73 -3.67
N LEU A 153 6.09 11.20 -2.53
CA LEU A 153 5.39 12.14 -1.67
C LEU A 153 6.34 13.25 -1.23
N ALA A 154 5.81 14.45 -1.08
CA ALA A 154 6.53 15.51 -0.40
C ALA A 154 6.58 15.19 1.11
N ALA A 155 7.72 15.36 1.75
CA ALA A 155 7.90 15.06 3.16
C ALA A 155 8.50 16.23 3.95
N ALA A 156 8.00 16.46 5.16
CA ALA A 156 8.55 17.50 6.04
C ALA A 156 9.96 17.13 6.53
N ILE A 157 10.83 18.13 6.68
CA ILE A 157 12.13 17.97 7.35
C ILE A 157 11.88 17.95 8.86
N LYS A 158 12.41 16.95 9.58
CA LYS A 158 12.50 17.04 11.05
C LYS A 158 13.51 18.16 11.33
N SER A 159 13.10 19.28 11.93
CA SER A 159 14.08 20.20 12.48
C SER A 159 14.80 19.47 13.60
N LEU A 160 16.11 19.25 13.44
CA LEU A 160 16.97 18.94 14.56
C LEU A 160 17.00 20.19 15.44
N THR A 161 16.12 20.24 16.43
CA THR A 161 16.25 21.12 17.60
C THR A 161 16.69 20.28 18.78
#